data_AF-A0A7C4CP35-F1
#
_entry.id   AF-A0A7C4CP35-F1
#
_cell.length_a   1.000
_cell.length_b   1.000
_cell.length_c   1.000
_cell.angle_alpha   90.00
_cell.angle_beta   90.00
_cell.angle_gamma   90.00
#
_symmetry.space_group_name_H-M   'P 1'
#
loop_
_entity.id
_entity.type
_entity.pdbx_description
1 polymer ?
#
loop_
_entity_poly.entity_id
_entity_poly.type
_entity_poly.pdbx_seq_one_letter_code
_entity_poly.pdbx_strand_id
1 'polypeptide(L)'
;MSFRLEGEVKDWKLFESYMEAGAKNGGKVFYREDENGNIVEAVYFSGAKKLAYIGKITEENAKIIRACGYKVKEVSYDAEQRILKIVQ
;
A
#
# COMPACT_ATOMS: atom_id res chain seq x y z
N MET A 1 5.83 4.73 -23.36
CA MET A 1 4.61 5.15 -22.66
C MET A 1 4.72 4.74 -21.21
N SER A 2 4.92 5.68 -20.29
CA SER A 2 4.98 5.39 -18.85
C SER A 2 3.58 5.53 -18.27
N PHE A 3 2.87 4.42 -18.14
CA PHE A 3 1.56 4.39 -17.48
C PHE A 3 1.76 4.64 -15.99
N ARG A 4 1.34 5.82 -15.52
CA ARG A 4 1.21 6.13 -14.08
C ARG A 4 -0.13 5.62 -13.61
N LEU A 5 -0.10 4.60 -12.76
CA LEU A 5 -1.29 4.13 -12.07
C LEU A 5 -1.25 4.74 -10.67
N GLU A 6 -2.07 5.76 -10.46
CA GLU A 6 -2.28 6.47 -9.20
C GLU A 6 -3.77 6.37 -8.90
N GLY A 7 -4.16 5.61 -7.87
CA GLY A 7 -5.57 5.40 -7.58
C GLY A 7 -5.86 4.54 -6.35
N GLU A 8 -7.11 4.65 -5.90
CA GLU A 8 -7.70 3.79 -4.89
C GLU A 8 -8.21 2.50 -5.54
N VAL A 9 -7.72 1.36 -5.07
CA VAL A 9 -8.20 0.04 -5.47
C VAL A 9 -9.15 -0.45 -4.40
N LYS A 10 -10.40 -0.74 -4.81
CA LYS A 10 -11.40 -1.39 -3.94
C LYS A 10 -11.34 -2.91 -4.02
N ASP A 11 -10.70 -3.44 -5.06
CA ASP A 11 -10.59 -4.88 -5.30
C ASP A 11 -9.31 -5.46 -4.67
N TRP A 12 -9.47 -6.32 -3.67
CA TRP A 12 -8.33 -6.91 -2.96
C TRP A 12 -7.39 -7.71 -3.87
N LYS A 13 -7.94 -8.52 -4.78
CA LYS A 13 -7.14 -9.37 -5.68
C LYS A 13 -6.23 -8.53 -6.58
N LEU A 14 -6.75 -7.40 -7.05
CA LEU A 14 -5.93 -6.48 -7.82
C LEU A 14 -4.78 -5.93 -6.96
N PHE A 15 -5.05 -5.48 -5.73
CA PHE A 15 -4.03 -4.97 -4.82
C PHE A 15 -2.97 -6.02 -4.47
N GLU A 16 -3.40 -7.24 -4.13
CA GLU A 16 -2.53 -8.39 -3.84
C GLU A 16 -1.60 -8.70 -5.01
N SER A 17 -2.12 -8.76 -6.24
CA SER A 17 -1.30 -9.00 -7.43
C SER A 17 -0.20 -7.94 -7.60
N TYR A 18 -0.49 -6.67 -7.28
CA TYR A 18 0.51 -5.60 -7.29
C TYR A 18 1.52 -5.72 -6.15
N MET A 19 1.09 -6.14 -4.95
CA MET A 19 2.02 -6.40 -3.85
C MET A 19 3.01 -7.51 -4.21
N GLU A 20 2.51 -8.62 -4.75
CA GLU A 20 3.34 -9.75 -5.18
C GLU A 20 4.29 -9.37 -6.32
N ALA A 21 3.79 -8.67 -7.34
CA ALA A 21 4.60 -8.16 -8.44
C ALA A 21 5.63 -7.13 -7.95
N GLY A 22 5.23 -6.32 -6.98
CA GLY A 22 6.05 -5.28 -6.37
C GLY A 22 7.20 -5.83 -5.55
N ALA A 23 6.96 -6.85 -4.72
CA ALA A 23 8.00 -7.51 -3.94
C ALA A 23 9.16 -8.01 -4.84
N LYS A 24 8.85 -8.47 -6.06
CA LYS A 24 9.86 -8.89 -7.05
C LYS A 24 10.62 -7.73 -7.71
N ASN A 25 10.01 -6.56 -7.80
CA ASN A 25 10.54 -5.38 -8.51
C ASN A 25 11.00 -4.25 -7.56
N GLY A 26 11.17 -4.54 -6.26
CA GLY A 26 11.61 -3.55 -5.27
C GLY A 26 10.54 -2.55 -4.83
N GLY A 27 9.26 -2.85 -5.09
CA GLY A 27 8.13 -2.15 -4.51
C GLY A 27 8.01 -2.39 -3.02
N LYS A 28 7.48 -1.39 -2.30
CA LYS A 28 7.26 -1.43 -0.85
C LYS A 28 5.78 -1.27 -0.56
N VAL A 29 5.32 -1.97 0.48
CA VAL A 29 3.96 -1.86 0.99
C VAL A 29 4.01 -1.19 2.36
N PHE A 30 3.12 -0.24 2.59
CA PHE A 30 2.97 0.48 3.84
C PHE A 30 1.55 0.31 4.31
N TYR A 31 1.31 0.16 5.61
CA TYR A 31 -0.04 -0.03 6.12
C TYR A 31 -0.27 0.68 7.44
N ARG A 32 -1.50 1.16 7.61
CA ARG A 32 -1.97 1.78 8.84
C ARG A 32 -2.96 0.87 9.53
N GLU A 33 -2.81 0.76 10.84
CA GLU A 33 -3.74 0.04 11.70
C GLU A 33 -4.54 1.02 12.53
N ASP A 34 -5.78 0.65 12.81
CA ASP A 34 -6.64 1.28 13.80
C ASP A 34 -6.23 0.89 15.24
N GLU A 35 -6.83 1.53 16.24
CA GLU A 35 -6.64 1.20 17.67
C GLU A 35 -6.97 -0.27 17.98
N ASN A 36 -7.88 -0.86 17.21
CA ASN A 36 -8.27 -2.26 17.32
C ASN A 36 -7.26 -3.24 16.66
N GLY A 37 -6.17 -2.73 16.08
CA GLY A 37 -5.19 -3.55 15.35
C GLY A 37 -5.71 -4.05 13.99
N ASN A 38 -6.77 -3.44 13.44
CA ASN A 38 -7.26 -3.74 12.11
C ASN A 38 -6.56 -2.85 11.08
N ILE A 39 -6.11 -3.41 9.96
CA ILE A 39 -5.54 -2.60 8.89
C ILE A 39 -6.67 -1.83 8.20
N VAL A 40 -6.61 -0.50 8.29
CA VAL A 40 -7.60 0.43 7.71
C VAL A 40 -7.16 0.97 6.37
N GLU A 41 -5.85 0.98 6.11
CA GLU A 41 -5.27 1.49 4.89
C GLU A 41 -4.00 0.72 4.55
N ALA A 42 -3.84 0.34 3.29
CA ALA A 42 -2.60 -0.24 2.77
C ALA A 42 -2.20 0.47 1.49
N VAL A 43 -0.96 0.91 1.40
CA VAL A 43 -0.41 1.65 0.27
C VAL A 43 0.78 0.92 -0.30
N TYR A 44 0.64 0.50 -1.55
CA TYR A 44 1.73 -0.01 -2.35
C TYR A 44 2.41 1.14 -3.09
N PHE A 45 3.74 1.16 -3.04
CA PHE A 45 4.58 2.14 -3.73
C PHE A 45 5.77 1.49 -4.41
N SER A 46 5.95 1.74 -5.69
CA SER A 46 7.11 1.30 -6.46
C SER A 46 7.51 2.37 -7.45
N GLY A 47 8.23 3.39 -6.96
CA GLY A 47 8.91 4.47 -7.70
C GLY A 47 8.02 5.32 -8.62
N ALA A 48 7.40 4.70 -9.61
CA ALA A 48 6.47 5.27 -10.58
C ALA A 48 5.00 4.86 -10.36
N LYS A 49 4.70 3.90 -9.46
CA LYS A 49 3.33 3.42 -9.20
C LYS A 49 2.97 3.59 -7.73
N LYS A 50 1.79 4.16 -7.48
CA LYS A 50 1.18 4.24 -6.15
C LYS A 50 -0.23 3.68 -6.20
N LEU A 51 -0.50 2.70 -5.35
CA LEU A 51 -1.83 2.14 -5.17
C LEU A 51 -2.20 2.22 -3.71
N ALA A 52 -3.35 2.81 -3.40
CA ALA A 52 -3.91 2.80 -2.06
C ALA A 52 -5.10 1.83 -2.05
N TYR A 53 -5.16 0.98 -1.03
CA TYR A 53 -6.31 0.17 -0.70
C TYR A 53 -6.89 0.71 0.60
N ILE A 54 -8.09 1.27 0.51
CA ILE A 54 -8.84 1.79 1.65
C ILE A 54 -10.09 0.92 1.77
N GLY A 55 -10.16 0.10 2.81
CA GLY A 55 -11.23 -0.87 2.95
C GLY A 55 -11.03 -1.85 4.10
N LYS A 56 -12.00 -2.74 4.26
CA LYS A 56 -11.95 -3.79 5.27
C LYS A 56 -11.04 -4.92 4.79
N ILE A 57 -9.83 -4.99 5.34
CA ILE A 57 -8.89 -6.07 5.11
C ILE A 57 -9.21 -7.21 6.08
N THR A 58 -9.42 -8.42 5.57
CA THR A 58 -9.63 -9.62 6.39
C THR A 58 -8.35 -10.01 7.13
N GLU A 59 -8.46 -10.79 8.20
CA GLU A 59 -7.28 -11.20 8.99
C GLU A 59 -6.23 -11.96 8.17
N GLU A 60 -6.65 -12.80 7.22
CA GLU A 60 -5.73 -13.52 6.31
C GLU A 60 -4.91 -12.54 5.47
N ASN A 61 -5.59 -11.56 4.87
CA ASN A 61 -4.96 -10.52 4.07
C ASN A 61 -4.06 -9.63 4.92
N ALA A 62 -4.47 -9.33 6.15
CA ALA A 62 -3.69 -8.55 7.08
C ALA A 62 -2.38 -9.24 7.47
N LYS A 63 -2.36 -10.57 7.59
CA LYS A 63 -1.12 -11.34 7.80
C LYS A 63 -0.15 -11.18 6.64
N ILE A 64 -0.63 -11.21 5.40
CA ILE A 64 0.20 -11.03 4.19
C ILE A 64 0.81 -9.61 4.19
N ILE A 65 0.00 -8.59 4.44
CA ILE A 65 0.44 -7.20 4.51
C ILE A 65 1.44 -7.00 5.66
N ARG A 66 1.19 -7.58 6.83
CA ARG A 66 2.13 -7.50 7.97
C ARG A 66 3.46 -8.20 7.68
N ALA A 67 3.44 -9.29 6.92
CA ALA A 67 4.64 -10.05 6.59
C ALA A 67 5.50 -9.35 5.53
N CYS A 68 4.89 -8.66 4.57
CA CYS A 68 5.60 -8.04 3.44
C CYS A 68 5.72 -6.51 3.54
N GLY A 69 4.85 -5.87 4.30
CA GLY A 69 4.72 -4.42 4.43
C GLY A 69 5.26 -3.85 5.72
N TYR A 70 5.32 -2.53 5.77
CA TYR A 70 5.78 -1.76 6.91
C TYR A 70 4.62 -1.03 7.58
N LYS A 71 4.49 -1.18 8.89
CA LYS A 71 3.52 -0.41 9.68
C LYS A 71 3.92 1.07 9.68
N VAL A 72 2.93 1.94 9.46
CA VAL A 72 3.09 3.39 9.43
C VAL A 72 1.93 4.05 10.16
N LYS A 73 2.18 5.21 10.77
CA LYS A 73 1.14 6.04 11.38
C LYS A 73 0.43 6.89 10.34
N GLU A 74 1.19 7.44 9.39
CA GLU A 74 0.68 8.30 8.34
C GLU A 74 1.42 8.05 7.03
N VAL A 75 0.65 7.99 5.94
CA VAL A 75 1.17 8.04 4.58
C VAL A 75 0.58 9.26 3.90
N SER A 76 1.46 10.14 3.44
CA SER A 76 1.09 11.28 2.60
C SER A 76 1.92 11.23 1.34
N TYR A 77 1.27 11.39 0.19
CA TYR A 77 1.96 11.36 -1.09
C TYR A 77 1.88 12.74 -1.72
N ASP A 78 3.06 13.28 -2.00
CA ASP A 78 3.22 14.58 -2.63
C ASP A 78 3.37 14.35 -4.14
N ALA A 79 2.29 14.55 -4.91
CA ALA A 79 2.27 14.29 -6.35
C ALA A 79 3.16 15.26 -7.14
N GLU A 80 3.36 16.48 -6.61
CA GLU A 80 4.22 17.51 -7.21
C GLU A 80 5.69 17.14 -7.07
N GLN A 81 6.10 16.75 -5.85
CA GLN A 81 7.49 16.38 -5.58
C GLN A 81 7.80 14.90 -5.90
N ARG A 82 6.78 14.08 -6.14
CA ARG A 82 6.87 12.61 -6.30
C ARG A 82 7.48 11.94 -5.06
N ILE A 83 7.26 12.52 -3.89
CA ILE A 83 7.80 12.05 -2.63
C ILE A 83 6.69 11.36 -1.84
N LEU A 84 6.97 10.14 -1.38
CA LEU A 84 6.13 9.45 -0.41
C LEU A 84 6.63 9.85 0.99
N LYS A 85 5.85 10.66 1.70
CA LYS A 85 6.09 10.98 3.11
C LYS A 85 5.46 9.88 3.95
N ILE A 86 6.29 9.30 4.80
CA ILE A 86 5.89 8.24 5.72
C ILE A 86 6.29 8.64 7.13
N VAL A 87 5.34 8.53 8.04
CA VAL A 87 5.57 8.68 9.47
C VAL A 87 5.45 7.29 10.10
N GLN A 88 6.55 6.79 10.68
CA GLN A 88 6.61 5.52 11.41
C GLN A 88 6.46 5.74 12.93
#